data_AF-A0A1B6ISI5-F1
#
_entry.id   AF-A0A1B6ISI5-F1
#
_cell.length_a   1.000
_cell.length_b   1.000
_cell.length_c   1.000
_cell.angle_alpha   90.00
_cell.angle_beta   90.00
_cell.angle_gamma   90.00
#
_symmetry.space_group_name_H-M   'P 1'
#
loop_
_entity.id
_entity.type
_entity.pdbx_description
1 polymer ?
#
loop_
_entity_poly.entity_id
_entity_poly.type
_entity_poly.pdbx_seq_one_letter_code
_entity_poly.pdbx_strand_id
1 'polypeptide(L)'
;RRGQLNKILRIFCAMDAADLIVQEVSNKDMQAYEMLRAQLGTKKALSREHFNLLISLLESDPIAVLEFPSPTCREAVVISKALARAKLADPARLFGYLAAEDSRRAPVLIHALLAKRCKIDTDLISEYLHRILGSGRTFLCHLRILLAVSRGYPRAITPAVLEFCKRSTHGIAKEILGKHALVTAPCRAHACR
;
A
#
# COMPACT_ATOMS: atom_id res chain seq x y z
N ARG A 1 -53.39 7.34 6.11
CA ARG A 1 -52.31 6.98 5.15
C ARG A 1 -51.38 8.14 4.78
N ARG A 2 -51.82 9.41 4.69
CA ARG A 2 -50.92 10.57 4.43
C ARG A 2 -49.99 10.98 5.60
N GLY A 3 -50.33 10.64 6.85
CA GLY A 3 -49.53 11.00 8.03
C GLY A 3 -48.26 10.16 8.27
N GLN A 4 -48.22 8.92 7.77
CA GLN A 4 -47.02 8.06 7.90
C GLN A 4 -45.94 8.39 6.86
N LEU A 5 -46.33 8.79 5.64
CA LEU A 5 -45.41 9.29 4.61
C LEU A 5 -44.66 10.54 5.07
N ASN A 6 -45.34 11.48 5.75
CA ASN A 6 -44.68 12.67 6.32
C ASN A 6 -43.76 12.34 7.50
N LYS A 7 -43.96 11.22 8.21
CA LYS A 7 -43.08 10.78 9.29
C LYS A 7 -41.83 10.10 8.73
N ILE A 8 -41.97 9.30 7.67
CA ILE A 8 -40.85 8.71 6.91
C ILE A 8 -40.03 9.80 6.21
N LEU A 9 -40.69 10.75 5.54
CA LEU A 9 -40.01 11.89 4.90
C LEU A 9 -39.26 12.77 5.91
N ARG A 10 -39.76 12.91 7.15
CA ARG A 10 -39.05 13.64 8.22
C ARG A 10 -37.88 12.87 8.82
N ILE A 11 -37.92 11.53 8.85
CA ILE A 11 -36.77 10.70 9.25
C ILE A 11 -35.66 10.78 8.19
N PHE A 12 -36.02 10.88 6.90
CA PHE A 12 -35.07 11.09 5.80
C PHE A 12 -34.46 12.50 5.74
N CYS A 13 -35.00 13.48 6.46
CA CYS A 13 -34.47 14.85 6.50
C CYS A 13 -33.51 15.12 7.67
N ALA A 14 -33.12 14.10 8.44
CA ALA A 14 -32.18 14.24 9.56
C ALA A 14 -31.13 13.11 9.62
N MET A 15 -30.83 12.48 8.49
CA MET A 15 -29.67 11.61 8.35
C MET A 15 -28.62 12.37 7.57
N ASP A 16 -27.47 12.64 8.21
CA ASP A 16 -26.33 13.24 7.53
C ASP A 16 -25.93 12.31 6.38
N ALA A 17 -25.45 12.87 5.26
CA ALA A 17 -24.98 12.07 4.12
C ALA A 17 -23.93 11.01 4.51
N ALA A 18 -23.30 11.15 5.68
CA ALA A 18 -22.44 10.15 6.29
C ALA A 18 -23.19 8.87 6.77
N ASP A 19 -24.43 8.98 7.25
CA ASP A 19 -25.19 7.86 7.82
C ASP A 19 -25.77 6.93 6.75
N LEU A 20 -26.12 7.47 5.57
CA LEU A 20 -26.49 6.69 4.39
C LEU A 20 -25.30 5.86 3.88
N ILE A 21 -24.10 6.44 3.89
CA ILE A 21 -22.86 5.76 3.48
C ILE A 21 -22.48 4.65 4.47
N VAL A 22 -22.68 4.85 5.78
CA VAL A 22 -22.37 3.83 6.80
C VAL A 22 -23.31 2.62 6.70
N GLN A 23 -24.56 2.80 6.28
CA GLN A 23 -25.48 1.69 6.00
C GLN A 23 -25.15 0.92 4.70
N GLU A 24 -24.67 1.61 3.66
CA GLU A 24 -24.31 0.99 2.37
C GLU A 24 -23.02 0.13 2.45
N VAL A 25 -22.09 0.43 3.37
CA VAL A 25 -20.84 -0.33 3.55
C VAL A 25 -21.06 -1.78 4.01
N SER A 26 -22.24 -2.13 4.55
CA SER A 26 -22.59 -3.53 4.84
C SER A 26 -23.12 -4.32 3.63
N ASN A 27 -23.42 -3.65 2.51
CA ASN A 27 -24.07 -4.25 1.34
C ASN A 27 -23.22 -4.16 0.06
N LYS A 28 -21.90 -4.40 0.09
CA LYS A 28 -21.05 -4.46 -1.13
C LYS A 28 -21.40 -3.36 -2.15
N ASP A 29 -21.63 -2.13 -1.70
CA ASP A 29 -22.37 -1.17 -2.52
C ASP A 29 -21.49 -0.61 -3.63
N MET A 30 -21.64 -1.19 -4.81
CA MET A 30 -20.97 -0.83 -6.06
C MET A 30 -21.14 0.67 -6.34
N GLN A 31 -22.26 1.25 -5.90
CA GLN A 31 -22.59 2.66 -6.06
C GLN A 31 -21.68 3.59 -5.24
N ALA A 32 -21.35 3.26 -3.99
CA ALA A 32 -20.44 4.04 -3.16
C ALA A 32 -19.02 4.06 -3.74
N TYR A 33 -18.59 2.92 -4.30
CA TYR A 33 -17.29 2.80 -4.95
C TYR A 33 -17.24 3.57 -6.28
N GLU A 34 -18.29 3.48 -7.09
CA GLU A 34 -18.43 4.23 -8.33
C GLU A 34 -18.49 5.74 -8.08
N MET A 35 -19.17 6.18 -7.02
CA MET A 35 -19.16 7.58 -6.59
C MET A 35 -17.76 8.06 -6.20
N LEU A 36 -17.03 7.25 -5.42
CA LEU A 36 -15.65 7.57 -5.03
C LEU A 36 -14.74 7.67 -6.27
N ARG A 37 -14.90 6.78 -7.25
CA ARG A 37 -14.19 6.83 -8.54
C ARG A 37 -14.57 8.03 -9.39
N ALA A 38 -15.85 8.36 -9.51
CA ALA A 38 -16.31 9.55 -10.23
C ALA A 38 -15.67 10.81 -9.64
N GLN A 39 -15.51 10.88 -8.32
CA GLN A 39 -14.80 11.98 -7.67
C GLN A 39 -13.28 11.93 -7.90
N LEU A 40 -12.64 10.76 -7.89
CA LEU A 40 -11.22 10.61 -8.22
C LEU A 40 -10.89 10.95 -9.69
N GLY A 41 -11.84 10.70 -10.59
CA GLY A 41 -11.74 11.01 -12.02
C GLY A 41 -11.95 12.49 -12.33
N THR A 42 -12.81 13.17 -11.56
CA THR A 42 -13.18 14.60 -11.78
C THR A 42 -12.37 15.58 -10.94
N LYS A 43 -11.96 15.19 -9.72
CA LYS A 43 -11.16 16.00 -8.80
C LYS A 43 -9.83 15.29 -8.52
N LYS A 44 -8.73 16.05 -8.59
CA LYS A 44 -7.37 15.53 -8.26
C LYS A 44 -7.21 15.15 -6.77
N ALA A 45 -8.23 15.32 -5.94
CA ALA A 45 -8.23 15.06 -4.51
C ALA A 45 -9.64 14.69 -4.02
N LEU A 46 -9.72 13.80 -3.03
CA LEU A 46 -10.94 13.47 -2.30
C LEU A 46 -11.27 14.53 -1.25
N SER A 47 -12.55 14.73 -0.93
CA SER A 47 -12.93 15.50 0.27
C SER A 47 -12.45 14.78 1.54
N ARG A 48 -12.45 15.49 2.67
CA ARG A 48 -12.05 14.90 3.95
C ARG A 48 -12.97 13.73 4.34
N GLU A 49 -14.28 13.84 4.14
CA GLU A 49 -15.20 12.74 4.48
C GLU A 49 -14.93 11.51 3.62
N HIS A 50 -14.82 11.67 2.30
CA HIS A 50 -14.58 10.55 1.38
C HIS A 50 -13.21 9.90 1.60
N PHE A 51 -12.20 10.68 1.99
CA PHE A 51 -10.89 10.13 2.32
C PHE A 51 -10.92 9.30 3.62
N ASN A 52 -11.68 9.75 4.63
CA ASN A 52 -11.88 8.98 5.85
C ASN A 52 -12.67 7.68 5.58
N LEU A 53 -13.69 7.75 4.71
CA LEU A 53 -14.42 6.55 4.27
C LEU A 53 -13.48 5.54 3.60
N LEU A 54 -12.62 6.00 2.68
CA LEU A 54 -11.62 5.13 2.04
C LEU A 54 -10.69 4.47 3.06
N ILE A 55 -10.32 5.17 4.13
CA ILE A 55 -9.54 4.57 5.23
C ILE A 55 -10.34 3.45 5.90
N SER A 56 -11.58 3.71 6.32
CA SER A 56 -12.43 2.70 6.97
C SER A 56 -12.65 1.47 6.09
N LEU A 57 -12.82 1.66 4.77
CA LEU A 57 -12.95 0.57 3.81
C LEU A 57 -11.67 -0.28 3.73
N LEU A 58 -10.50 0.36 3.68
CA LEU A 58 -9.20 -0.32 3.68
C LEU A 58 -8.91 -1.05 5.00
N GLU A 59 -9.42 -0.55 6.12
CA GLU A 59 -9.31 -1.21 7.42
C GLU A 59 -10.18 -2.47 7.51
N SER A 60 -11.34 -2.46 6.85
CA SER A 60 -12.29 -3.58 6.81
C SER A 60 -11.85 -4.68 5.84
N ASP A 61 -11.69 -4.36 4.56
CA ASP A 61 -11.27 -5.32 3.53
C ASP A 61 -10.44 -4.62 2.43
N PRO A 62 -9.11 -4.54 2.61
CA PRO A 62 -8.26 -3.84 1.66
C PRO A 62 -8.16 -4.55 0.31
N ILE A 63 -8.39 -5.87 0.24
CA ILE A 63 -8.33 -6.62 -1.02
C ILE A 63 -9.58 -6.32 -1.84
N ALA A 64 -10.76 -6.35 -1.21
CA ALA A 64 -12.01 -5.98 -1.89
C ALA A 64 -11.94 -4.57 -2.50
N VAL A 65 -11.37 -3.60 -1.78
CA VAL A 65 -11.15 -2.23 -2.28
C VAL A 65 -10.26 -2.19 -3.53
N LEU A 66 -9.36 -3.16 -3.69
CA LEU A 66 -8.40 -3.24 -4.80
C LEU A 66 -8.85 -4.12 -5.96
N GLU A 67 -9.84 -5.00 -5.76
CA GLU A 67 -10.36 -5.94 -6.77
C GLU A 67 -11.52 -5.35 -7.59
N PHE A 68 -12.38 -4.52 -7.00
CA PHE A 68 -13.67 -4.17 -7.61
C PHE A 68 -13.96 -2.67 -7.70
N PRO A 69 -13.86 -2.06 -8.91
CA PRO A 69 -12.93 -2.37 -10.01
C PRO A 69 -11.49 -1.95 -9.72
N SER A 70 -10.53 -2.54 -10.46
CA SER A 70 -9.10 -2.26 -10.30
C SER A 70 -8.76 -0.75 -10.45
N PRO A 71 -8.10 -0.12 -9.46
CA PRO A 71 -7.71 1.28 -9.51
C PRO A 71 -6.66 1.57 -10.60
N THR A 72 -6.82 2.71 -11.25
CA THR A 72 -5.80 3.32 -12.11
C THR A 72 -4.55 3.70 -11.32
N CYS A 73 -3.44 3.96 -12.00
CA CYS A 73 -2.21 4.43 -11.34
C CYS A 73 -2.41 5.72 -10.52
N ARG A 74 -3.31 6.61 -10.94
CA ARG A 74 -3.62 7.84 -10.19
C ARG A 74 -4.40 7.54 -8.92
N GLU A 75 -5.37 6.64 -9.00
CA GLU A 75 -6.17 6.20 -7.86
C GLU A 75 -5.30 5.43 -6.86
N ALA A 76 -4.36 4.62 -7.33
CA ALA A 76 -3.37 3.95 -6.48
C ALA A 76 -2.53 4.93 -5.65
N VAL A 77 -2.24 6.13 -6.17
CA VAL A 77 -1.54 7.18 -5.39
C VAL A 77 -2.43 7.70 -4.26
N VAL A 78 -3.73 7.92 -4.49
CA VAL A 78 -4.65 8.34 -3.44
C VAL A 78 -4.86 7.23 -2.41
N ILE A 79 -5.08 6.00 -2.87
CA ILE A 79 -5.21 4.81 -2.05
C ILE A 79 -3.94 4.60 -1.20
N SER A 80 -2.75 4.78 -1.76
CA SER A 80 -1.50 4.66 -1.00
C SER A 80 -1.40 5.64 0.18
N LYS A 81 -1.97 6.85 0.04
CA LYS A 81 -2.05 7.83 1.14
C LYS A 81 -3.05 7.40 2.20
N ALA A 82 -4.18 6.81 1.80
CA ALA A 82 -5.17 6.29 2.73
C ALA A 82 -4.62 5.06 3.47
N LEU A 83 -3.96 4.16 2.74
CA LEU A 83 -3.28 2.99 3.27
C LEU A 83 -2.23 3.38 4.32
N ALA A 84 -1.47 4.46 4.08
CA ALA A 84 -0.52 5.02 5.06
C ALA A 84 -1.17 5.42 6.40
N ARG A 85 -2.49 5.64 6.45
CA ARG A 85 -3.25 5.96 7.67
C ARG A 85 -4.06 4.78 8.22
N ALA A 86 -4.50 3.86 7.37
CA ALA A 86 -5.33 2.71 7.74
C ALA A 86 -4.66 1.73 8.72
N LYS A 87 -5.36 1.32 9.77
CA LYS A 87 -4.98 0.24 10.69
C LYS A 87 -5.41 -1.11 10.12
N LEU A 88 -4.53 -1.70 9.32
CA LEU A 88 -4.78 -2.99 8.69
C LEU A 88 -4.72 -4.14 9.71
N ALA A 89 -5.74 -4.99 9.72
CA ALA A 89 -5.77 -6.19 10.56
C ALA A 89 -4.71 -7.22 10.13
N ASP A 90 -4.56 -7.45 8.82
CA ASP A 90 -3.59 -8.38 8.25
C ASP A 90 -2.78 -7.74 7.09
N PRO A 91 -1.70 -7.00 7.42
CA PRO A 91 -0.81 -6.41 6.42
C PRO A 91 -0.09 -7.46 5.56
N ALA A 92 0.16 -8.67 6.07
CA ALA A 92 0.91 -9.70 5.38
C ALA A 92 0.08 -10.30 4.24
N ARG A 93 -1.22 -10.56 4.48
CA ARG A 93 -2.16 -10.99 3.44
C ARG A 93 -2.27 -9.97 2.31
N LEU A 94 -2.39 -8.68 2.64
CA LEU A 94 -2.42 -7.62 1.63
C LEU A 94 -1.09 -7.54 0.85
N PHE A 95 0.05 -7.68 1.52
CA PHE A 95 1.35 -7.72 0.86
C PHE A 95 1.42 -8.89 -0.12
N GLY A 96 1.04 -10.10 0.30
CA GLY A 96 1.04 -11.29 -0.55
C GLY A 96 0.15 -11.12 -1.78
N TYR A 97 -1.05 -10.56 -1.61
CA TYR A 97 -1.95 -10.22 -2.72
C TYR A 97 -1.29 -9.25 -3.72
N LEU A 98 -0.76 -8.13 -3.23
CA LEU A 98 -0.10 -7.13 -4.08
C LEU A 98 1.19 -7.67 -4.72
N ALA A 99 1.93 -8.52 -4.00
CA ALA A 99 3.12 -9.16 -4.50
C ALA A 99 2.77 -10.15 -5.61
N ALA A 100 1.68 -10.89 -5.54
CA ALA A 100 1.26 -11.77 -6.63
C ALA A 100 0.86 -11.01 -7.91
N GLU A 101 0.50 -9.74 -7.80
CA GLU A 101 -0.01 -8.93 -8.91
C GLU A 101 1.10 -8.43 -9.86
N ASP A 102 0.95 -8.68 -11.16
CA ASP A 102 1.80 -8.08 -12.21
C ASP A 102 1.17 -6.80 -12.76
N SER A 103 1.12 -5.75 -11.91
CA SER A 103 0.54 -4.46 -12.30
C SER A 103 1.41 -3.27 -11.94
N ARG A 104 1.29 -2.20 -12.73
CA ARG A 104 2.04 -0.94 -12.50
C ARG A 104 1.65 -0.21 -11.21
N ARG A 105 0.48 -0.54 -10.63
CA ARG A 105 -0.02 0.05 -9.38
C ARG A 105 0.55 -0.64 -8.14
N ALA A 106 0.82 -1.95 -8.21
CA ALA A 106 1.24 -2.74 -7.07
C ALA A 106 2.51 -2.17 -6.39
N PRO A 107 3.57 -1.75 -7.11
CA PRO A 107 4.74 -1.14 -6.47
C PRO A 107 4.44 0.12 -5.65
N VAL A 108 3.46 0.92 -6.05
CA VAL A 108 3.08 2.15 -5.32
C VAL A 108 2.42 1.79 -3.99
N LEU A 109 1.52 0.80 -4.00
CA LEU A 109 0.80 0.32 -2.83
C LEU A 109 1.73 -0.45 -1.88
N ILE A 110 2.60 -1.31 -2.41
CA ILE A 110 3.61 -2.04 -1.65
C ILE A 110 4.57 -1.07 -0.96
N HIS A 111 5.04 -0.04 -1.65
CA HIS A 111 5.90 0.98 -1.05
C HIS A 111 5.22 1.64 0.16
N ALA A 112 3.95 2.03 0.04
CA ALA A 112 3.21 2.63 1.15
C ALA A 112 3.06 1.65 2.32
N LEU A 113 2.74 0.39 2.05
CA LEU A 113 2.60 -0.65 3.07
C LEU A 113 3.92 -0.88 3.83
N LEU A 114 5.04 -1.01 3.11
CA LEU A 114 6.36 -1.21 3.71
C LEU A 114 6.85 0.02 4.48
N ALA A 115 6.54 1.24 4.01
CA ALA A 115 6.91 2.48 4.69
C ALA A 115 6.27 2.59 6.08
N LYS A 116 5.10 1.97 6.30
CA LYS A 116 4.46 1.87 7.63
C LYS A 116 5.17 0.91 8.60
N ARG A 117 6.12 0.10 8.12
CA ARG A 117 6.83 -0.92 8.91
C ARG A 117 5.87 -1.91 9.61
N CYS A 118 4.84 -2.33 8.88
CA CYS A 118 3.91 -3.36 9.35
C CYS A 118 4.64 -4.70 9.62
N LYS A 119 4.01 -5.60 10.39
CA LYS A 119 4.55 -6.95 10.57
C LYS A 119 4.27 -7.77 9.30
N ILE A 120 5.28 -7.90 8.46
CA ILE A 120 5.27 -8.70 7.23
C ILE A 120 6.48 -9.62 7.29
N ASP A 121 6.30 -10.86 6.87
CA ASP A 121 7.39 -11.85 6.81
C ASP A 121 8.50 -11.35 5.88
N THR A 122 9.73 -11.40 6.38
CA THR A 122 10.92 -11.02 5.61
C THR A 122 11.15 -11.93 4.41
N ASP A 123 10.75 -13.20 4.48
CA ASP A 123 10.92 -14.15 3.39
C ASP A 123 10.04 -13.78 2.19
N LEU A 124 8.78 -13.39 2.45
CA LEU A 124 7.86 -12.85 1.44
C LEU A 124 8.43 -11.58 0.78
N ILE A 125 9.03 -10.70 1.59
CA ILE A 125 9.65 -9.47 1.07
C ILE A 125 10.86 -9.81 0.19
N SER A 126 11.72 -10.72 0.65
CA SER A 126 12.89 -11.15 -0.12
C SER A 126 12.51 -11.81 -1.45
N GLU A 127 11.51 -12.70 -1.45
CA GLU A 127 11.00 -13.33 -2.68
C GLU A 127 10.51 -12.27 -3.68
N TYR A 128 9.69 -11.32 -3.20
CA TYR A 128 9.23 -10.21 -4.02
C TYR A 128 10.40 -9.38 -4.59
N LEU A 129 11.41 -9.06 -3.77
CA LEU A 129 12.59 -8.32 -4.21
C LEU A 129 13.38 -9.08 -5.29
N HIS A 130 13.60 -10.38 -5.09
CA HIS A 130 14.30 -11.21 -6.06
C HIS A 130 13.58 -11.24 -7.40
N ARG A 131 12.25 -11.35 -7.39
CA ARG A 131 11.44 -11.33 -8.60
C ARG A 131 11.52 -9.99 -9.35
N ILE A 132 11.38 -8.86 -8.66
CA ILE A 132 11.44 -7.54 -9.33
C ILE A 132 12.83 -7.25 -9.89
N LEU A 133 13.90 -7.67 -9.20
CA LEU A 133 15.27 -7.47 -9.64
C LEU A 133 15.66 -8.44 -10.77
N GLY A 134 15.15 -9.67 -10.72
CA GLY A 134 15.34 -10.68 -11.76
C GLY A 134 14.63 -10.36 -13.07
N SER A 135 13.60 -9.52 -13.05
CA SER A 135 12.84 -9.12 -14.25
C SER A 135 13.66 -8.30 -15.28
N GLY A 136 14.84 -7.80 -14.90
CA GLY A 136 15.67 -6.92 -15.73
C GLY A 136 15.12 -5.50 -15.93
N ARG A 137 13.90 -5.19 -15.45
CA ARG A 137 13.27 -3.87 -15.55
C ARG A 137 13.10 -3.24 -14.18
N THR A 138 14.11 -2.47 -13.76
CA THR A 138 14.05 -1.72 -12.50
C THR A 138 13.66 -0.27 -12.71
N PHE A 139 12.58 0.16 -12.07
CA PHE A 139 12.11 1.55 -12.09
C PHE A 139 12.37 2.26 -10.76
N LEU A 140 12.20 3.58 -10.73
CA LEU A 140 12.36 4.38 -9.50
C LEU A 140 11.45 3.91 -8.36
N CYS A 141 10.24 3.42 -8.64
CA CYS A 141 9.36 2.86 -7.63
C CYS A 141 9.96 1.62 -6.95
N HIS A 142 10.67 0.76 -7.69
CA HIS A 142 11.37 -0.41 -7.14
C HIS A 142 12.53 0.02 -6.23
N LEU A 143 13.28 1.07 -6.62
CA LEU A 143 14.34 1.63 -5.78
C LEU A 143 13.78 2.21 -4.47
N ARG A 144 12.62 2.89 -4.53
CA ARG A 144 11.92 3.38 -3.34
C ARG A 144 11.47 2.23 -2.42
N ILE A 145 10.99 1.12 -2.99
CA ILE A 145 10.69 -0.09 -2.22
C ILE A 145 11.95 -0.62 -1.53
N LEU A 146 13.05 -0.79 -2.26
CA LEU A 146 14.32 -1.25 -1.68
C LEU A 146 14.76 -0.37 -0.52
N LEU A 147 14.60 0.95 -0.63
CA LEU A 147 14.91 1.89 0.45
C LEU A 147 13.98 1.72 1.66
N ALA A 148 12.69 1.50 1.44
CA ALA A 148 11.75 1.21 2.52
C ALA A 148 12.10 -0.12 3.23
N VAL A 149 12.46 -1.17 2.46
CA VAL A 149 12.92 -2.46 2.98
C VAL A 149 14.21 -2.30 3.77
N SER A 150 15.20 -1.59 3.24
CA SER A 150 16.49 -1.40 3.91
C SER A 150 16.36 -0.66 5.25
N ARG A 151 15.29 0.13 5.42
CA ARG A 151 14.95 0.88 6.64
C ARG A 151 14.10 0.09 7.63
N GLY A 152 13.10 -0.66 7.17
CA GLY A 152 12.14 -1.35 8.03
C GLY A 152 12.39 -2.84 8.23
N TYR A 153 13.03 -3.49 7.26
CA TYR A 153 13.17 -4.95 7.16
C TYR A 153 14.59 -5.33 6.70
N PRO A 154 15.64 -4.98 7.47
CA PRO A 154 17.03 -5.14 7.05
C PRO A 154 17.39 -6.60 6.72
N ARG A 155 16.75 -7.58 7.37
CA ARG A 155 16.95 -9.02 7.11
C ARG A 155 16.53 -9.44 5.70
N ALA A 156 15.62 -8.70 5.06
CA ALA A 156 15.19 -8.99 3.70
C ALA A 156 16.19 -8.49 2.63
N ILE A 157 17.22 -7.72 3.02
CA ILE A 157 18.29 -7.25 2.12
C ILE A 157 19.32 -8.37 1.96
N THR A 158 19.16 -9.17 0.91
CA THR A 158 20.04 -10.32 0.63
C THR A 158 21.32 -9.87 -0.09
N PRO A 159 22.37 -10.72 -0.14
CA PRO A 159 23.58 -10.44 -0.91
C PRO A 159 23.30 -10.11 -2.39
N ALA A 160 22.29 -10.73 -3.00
CA ALA A 160 21.90 -10.44 -4.38
C ALA A 160 21.36 -9.00 -4.53
N VAL A 161 20.60 -8.51 -3.54
CA VAL A 161 20.13 -7.12 -3.52
C VAL A 161 21.30 -6.15 -3.40
N LEU A 162 22.30 -6.47 -2.57
CA LEU A 162 23.51 -5.65 -2.43
C LEU A 162 24.33 -5.64 -3.73
N GLU A 163 24.50 -6.79 -4.39
CA GLU A 163 25.15 -6.88 -5.70
C GLU A 163 24.42 -6.05 -6.77
N PHE A 164 23.09 -6.09 -6.79
CA PHE A 164 22.30 -5.20 -7.62
C PHE A 164 22.62 -3.72 -7.32
N CYS A 165 22.64 -3.34 -6.04
CA CYS A 165 22.93 -1.96 -5.65
C CYS A 165 24.36 -1.52 -6.04
N LYS A 166 25.37 -2.40 -5.96
CA LYS A 166 26.76 -2.11 -6.38
C LYS A 166 26.87 -1.75 -7.87
N ARG A 167 26.06 -2.40 -8.70
CA ARG A 167 26.02 -2.17 -10.15
C ARG A 167 25.21 -0.94 -10.53
N SER A 168 24.39 -0.41 -9.62
CA SER A 168 23.53 0.74 -9.87
C SER A 168 24.26 2.06 -9.60
N THR A 169 24.11 3.02 -10.51
CA THR A 169 24.64 4.39 -10.33
C THR A 169 23.69 5.29 -9.51
N HIS A 170 22.48 4.83 -9.22
CA HIS A 170 21.43 5.64 -8.61
C HIS A 170 21.73 5.97 -7.14
N GLY A 171 21.47 7.21 -6.71
CA GLY A 171 21.77 7.68 -5.34
C GLY A 171 21.13 6.82 -4.24
N ILE A 172 19.88 6.38 -4.43
CA ILE A 172 19.20 5.44 -3.51
C ILE A 172 19.98 4.13 -3.33
N ALA A 173 20.54 3.57 -4.39
CA ALA A 173 21.31 2.32 -4.29
C ALA A 173 22.60 2.54 -3.49
N LYS A 174 23.27 3.69 -3.69
CA LYS A 174 24.44 4.08 -2.89
C LYS A 174 24.08 4.26 -1.40
N GLU A 175 22.93 4.86 -1.10
CA GLU A 175 22.44 4.99 0.28
C GLU A 175 22.23 3.62 0.94
N ILE A 176 21.61 2.68 0.22
CA ILE A 176 21.41 1.30 0.70
C ILE A 176 22.77 0.62 0.96
N LEU A 177 23.73 0.73 0.04
CA LEU A 177 25.07 0.18 0.24
C LEU A 177 25.75 0.80 1.45
N GLY A 178 25.74 2.12 1.61
CA GLY A 178 26.36 2.78 2.75
C GLY A 178 25.82 2.28 4.09
N LYS A 179 24.53 1.96 4.14
CA LYS A 179 23.89 1.41 5.35
C LYS A 179 24.26 -0.04 5.64
N HIS A 180 24.44 -0.87 4.62
CA HIS A 180 24.53 -2.34 4.77
C HIS A 180 25.92 -2.92 4.49
N ALA A 181 26.83 -2.15 3.88
CA ALA A 181 28.19 -2.59 3.54
C ALA A 181 29.10 -2.86 4.76
N LEU A 182 28.71 -2.42 5.96
CA LEU A 182 29.46 -2.67 7.19
C LEU A 182 29.05 -3.97 7.91
N VAL A 183 28.01 -4.68 7.44
CA VAL A 183 27.49 -5.90 8.09
C VAL A 183 28.11 -7.18 7.52
N THR A 184 28.85 -7.09 6.41
CA THR A 184 29.45 -8.24 5.71
C THR A 184 30.98 -8.30 5.81
N ALA A 185 31.63 -7.51 6.65
CA ALA A 185 33.04 -7.73 6.94
C ALA A 185 33.17 -8.98 7.81
N PRO A 186 33.81 -10.08 7.35
CA PRO A 186 34.14 -11.16 8.27
C PRO A 186 35.02 -10.56 9.35
N CYS A 187 34.72 -10.87 10.61
CA CYS A 187 35.64 -10.62 11.71
C CYS A 187 36.99 -11.19 11.29
N ARG A 188 37.96 -10.31 10.98
CA ARG A 188 39.36 -10.72 10.91
C ARG A 188 39.69 -11.15 12.34
N ALA A 189 39.62 -12.46 12.58
CA ALA A 189 40.19 -13.05 13.76
C ALA A 189 41.61 -12.50 13.87
N HIS A 190 41.87 -11.79 14.97
CA HIS A 190 43.21 -11.42 15.35
C HIS A 190 44.05 -12.70 15.30
N ALA A 191 45.01 -12.74 14.38
CA ALA A 191 46.18 -13.58 14.53
C ALA A 191 46.90 -13.08 15.79
N CYS A 192 46.50 -13.61 16.94
CA CYS A 192 47.33 -13.59 18.13
C CYS A 192 48.41 -14.65 17.93
N ARG A 193 49.57 -14.13 17.53
CA ARG A 193 50.96 -14.63 17.71
C ARG A 193 51.20 -16.13 17.64
#